data_AF-A0A0V0RD68-F1
#
_entry.id   AF-A0A0V0RD68-F1
#
_cell.length_a   1.000
_cell.length_b   1.000
_cell.length_c   1.000
_cell.angle_alpha   90.00
_cell.angle_beta   90.00
_cell.angle_gamma   90.00
#
_symmetry.space_group_name_H-M   'P 1'
#
loop_
_entity.id
_entity.type
_entity.pdbx_description
1 polymer ?
#
loop_
_entity_poly.entity_id
_entity_poly.type
_entity_poly.pdbx_seq_one_letter_code
_entity_poly.pdbx_strand_id
1 'polypeptide(L)'
;MIGRRIWESGRSYYCVTKGVPSSAVPRRDKPRRVDLYYSSWCIRAVESKRGDGQLTSCEVILFHHEDMGIPWEIAKLGVRQGMWGAVKKIEPGLRLYQKERAAKAPLSRCAKMAQINTKVSADYLRSVENSTKDSMEVEISDSAEKPVGRNIPKALIVGGALVLACSLDRGLLTKA
;
A
#
# COMPACT_ATOMS: atom_id res chain seq x y z
N MET A 1 9.23 -2.24 18.64
CA MET A 1 9.73 -1.19 17.73
C MET A 1 9.01 -1.32 16.39
N ILE A 2 9.04 -0.30 15.53
CA ILE A 2 8.57 -0.44 14.15
C ILE A 2 9.80 -0.52 13.25
N GLY A 3 9.97 -1.66 12.58
CA GLY A 3 10.96 -1.82 11.54
C GLY A 3 10.44 -1.23 10.24
N ARG A 4 11.30 -0.60 9.45
CA ARG A 4 10.95 0.04 8.18
C ARG A 4 11.98 -0.30 7.11
N ARG A 5 11.52 -0.58 5.89
CA ARG A 5 12.35 -0.65 4.68
C ARG A 5 11.71 0.18 3.57
N ILE A 6 12.53 0.88 2.80
CA ILE A 6 12.09 1.69 1.66
C ILE A 6 12.83 1.20 0.42
N TRP A 7 12.07 1.03 -0.66
CA TRP A 7 12.59 0.75 -1.99
C TRP A 7 12.22 1.86 -2.95
N GLU A 8 13.09 2.11 -3.92
CA GLU A 8 12.88 3.01 -5.04
C GLU A 8 13.00 2.20 -6.33
N SER A 9 11.99 2.28 -7.20
CA SER A 9 12.05 1.70 -8.54
C SER A 9 11.38 2.62 -9.55
N GLY A 10 12.14 3.04 -10.57
CA GLY A 10 11.69 4.03 -11.54
C GLY A 10 11.31 5.34 -10.85
N ARG A 11 10.02 5.70 -10.90
CA ARG A 11 9.45 6.90 -10.26
C ARG A 11 8.51 6.55 -9.09
N SER A 12 8.66 5.34 -8.55
CA SER A 12 7.84 4.80 -7.48
C SER A 12 8.68 4.54 -6.24
N TYR A 13 8.10 4.84 -5.09
CA TYR A 13 8.66 4.54 -3.78
C TYR A 13 7.73 3.59 -3.03
N TYR A 14 8.32 2.55 -2.45
CA TYR A 14 7.62 1.55 -1.66
C TYR A 14 8.16 1.61 -0.24
N CYS A 15 7.29 1.69 0.76
CA CYS A 15 7.70 1.68 2.16
C CYS A 15 6.90 0.61 2.91
N VAL A 16 7.59 -0.38 3.45
CA VAL A 16 6.98 -1.42 4.29
C VAL A 16 7.44 -1.23 5.71
N THR A 17 6.48 -1.28 6.63
CA THR A 17 6.71 -1.23 8.07
C THR A 17 6.01 -2.38 8.76
N LYS A 18 6.67 -2.91 9.79
CA LYS A 18 6.09 -3.96 10.64
C LYS A 18 6.54 -3.80 12.08
N GLY A 19 5.75 -4.36 13.00
CA GLY A 19 6.20 -4.57 14.37
C GLY A 19 7.45 -5.45 14.40
N VAL A 20 8.49 -5.02 15.13
CA VAL A 20 9.70 -5.79 15.39
C VAL A 20 10.03 -5.82 16.88
N PRO A 21 10.45 -6.96 17.44
CA PRO A 21 11.01 -7.04 18.79
C PRO A 21 12.27 -6.17 18.91
N SER A 22 12.50 -5.60 20.09
CA SER A 22 13.73 -4.89 20.40
C SER A 22 13.91 -4.83 21.91
N SER A 23 15.05 -5.33 22.40
CA SER A 23 15.42 -5.30 23.82
C SER A 23 15.56 -3.87 24.35
N ALA A 24 15.98 -2.93 23.50
CA ALA A 24 16.10 -1.51 23.84
C ALA A 24 14.76 -0.82 24.12
N VAL A 25 13.64 -1.39 23.67
CA VAL A 25 12.30 -0.86 23.91
C VAL A 25 11.38 -1.99 24.39
N PRO A 26 11.44 -2.34 25.69
CA PRO A 26 10.63 -3.42 26.25
C PRO A 26 9.13 -3.13 26.17
N ARG A 27 8.31 -4.16 26.41
CA ARG A 27 6.85 -3.99 26.53
C ARG A 27 6.53 -3.27 27.85
N ARG A 28 5.46 -2.48 27.81
CA ARG A 28 4.86 -1.80 28.96
C ARG A 28 3.36 -2.02 28.88
N ASP A 29 2.70 -2.02 30.03
CA ASP A 29 1.23 -2.17 30.08
C ASP A 29 0.54 -0.95 29.47
N LYS A 30 1.13 0.24 29.65
CA LYS A 30 0.63 1.51 29.11
C LYS A 30 1.78 2.37 28.57
N PRO A 31 1.67 2.92 27.35
CA PRO A 31 0.69 2.53 26.32
C PRO A 31 0.90 1.07 25.86
N ARG A 32 -0.20 0.37 25.58
CA ARG A 32 -0.15 -1.01 25.05
C ARG A 32 0.52 -0.99 23.68
N ARG A 33 1.47 -1.89 23.47
CA ARG A 33 2.10 -2.10 22.17
C ARG A 33 1.17 -2.94 21.29
N VAL A 34 0.89 -2.47 20.07
CA VAL A 34 0.22 -3.26 19.03
C VAL A 34 1.20 -4.33 18.54
N ASP A 35 0.81 -5.60 18.65
CA ASP A 35 1.66 -6.73 18.28
C ASP A 35 1.52 -7.07 16.79
N LEU A 36 0.28 -7.16 16.30
CA LEU A 36 0.00 -7.37 14.88
C LEU A 36 -0.09 -6.00 14.19
N TYR A 37 0.99 -5.60 13.52
CA TYR A 37 1.08 -4.33 12.79
C TYR A 37 1.83 -4.54 11.48
N TYR A 38 1.14 -4.28 10.37
CA TYR A 38 1.70 -4.24 9.04
C TYR A 38 1.19 -3.01 8.30
N SER A 39 2.09 -2.25 7.71
CA SER A 39 1.71 -1.09 6.90
C SER A 39 2.62 -0.98 5.69
N SER A 40 2.02 -0.76 4.52
CA SER A 40 2.70 -0.62 3.25
C SER A 40 2.21 0.63 2.53
N TRP A 41 3.14 1.41 2.02
CA TRP A 41 2.88 2.61 1.23
C TRP A 41 3.48 2.43 -0.16
N CYS A 42 2.71 2.78 -1.18
CA CYS A 42 3.18 2.96 -2.55
C CYS A 42 2.95 4.43 -2.93
N ILE A 43 4.01 5.11 -3.35
CA ILE A 43 3.97 6.51 -3.79
C ILE A 43 4.54 6.55 -5.20
N ARG A 44 3.74 6.99 -6.18
CA ARG A 44 4.19 7.09 -7.58
C ARG A 44 3.91 8.47 -8.17
N ALA A 45 4.84 8.95 -8.99
CA ALA A 45 4.60 10.16 -9.78
C ALA A 45 3.52 9.89 -10.85
N VAL A 46 2.56 10.80 -10.98
CA VAL A 46 1.44 10.71 -11.94
C VAL A 46 1.23 12.07 -12.61
N GLU A 47 0.56 12.05 -13.76
CA GLU A 47 0.21 13.28 -14.46
C GLU A 47 -0.72 14.15 -13.62
N SER A 48 -0.52 15.47 -13.72
CA SER A 48 -1.44 16.42 -13.12
C SER A 48 -2.70 16.56 -13.97
N LYS A 49 -3.78 17.06 -13.35
CA LYS A 49 -5.02 17.40 -14.07
C LYS A 49 -4.86 18.57 -15.06
N ARG A 50 -3.67 19.15 -15.21
CA ARG A 50 -3.40 20.25 -16.15
C ARG A 50 -3.30 19.79 -17.61
N GLY A 51 -3.11 18.49 -17.86
CA GLY A 51 -3.05 17.94 -19.22
C GLY A 51 -1.77 18.30 -19.99
N ASP A 52 -0.71 18.68 -19.29
CA ASP A 52 0.60 19.06 -19.85
C ASP A 52 1.57 17.86 -20.01
N GLY A 53 1.10 16.64 -19.71
CA GLY A 53 1.91 15.41 -19.68
C GLY A 53 2.97 15.40 -18.57
N GLN A 54 3.02 16.42 -17.71
CA GLN A 54 4.03 16.52 -16.68
C GLN A 54 3.62 15.71 -15.44
N LEU A 55 4.55 14.90 -14.94
CA LEU A 55 4.38 14.08 -13.73
C LEU A 55 4.58 14.92 -12.45
N THR A 56 3.81 15.98 -12.29
CA THR A 56 3.91 16.95 -11.18
C THR A 56 2.95 16.63 -10.02
N SER A 57 2.17 15.55 -10.12
CA SER A 57 1.30 15.04 -9.05
C SER A 57 1.80 13.67 -8.58
N CYS A 58 1.26 13.18 -7.46
CA CYS A 58 1.55 11.83 -6.99
C CYS A 58 0.26 11.11 -6.57
N GLU A 59 0.25 9.80 -6.77
CA GLU A 59 -0.72 8.91 -6.16
C GLU A 59 -0.05 8.23 -4.96
N VAL A 60 -0.80 8.15 -3.85
CA VAL A 60 -0.36 7.50 -2.62
C VAL A 60 -1.38 6.43 -2.26
N ILE A 61 -0.92 5.18 -2.22
CA ILE A 61 -1.72 4.03 -1.78
C ILE A 61 -1.18 3.54 -0.44
N LEU A 62 -2.08 3.33 0.52
CA LEU A 62 -1.78 2.79 1.83
C LEU A 62 -2.55 1.49 2.05
N PHE A 63 -1.82 0.41 2.32
CA PHE A 63 -2.36 -0.83 2.88
C PHE A 63 -1.98 -0.91 4.34
N HIS A 64 -2.97 -1.03 5.22
CA HIS A 64 -2.74 -1.01 6.65
C HIS A 64 -3.55 -2.10 7.34
N HIS A 65 -2.88 -2.85 8.21
CA HIS A 65 -3.48 -3.84 9.07
C HIS A 65 -2.89 -3.70 10.47
N GLU A 66 -3.76 -3.55 11.45
CA GLU A 66 -3.40 -3.54 12.86
C GLU A 66 -4.44 -4.23 13.73
N ASP A 67 -3.99 -4.93 14.77
CA ASP A 67 -4.86 -5.44 15.84
C ASP A 67 -4.60 -4.70 17.14
N MET A 68 -5.45 -3.71 17.41
CA MET A 68 -5.42 -2.94 18.65
C MET A 68 -6.11 -3.65 19.82
N GLY A 69 -6.71 -4.83 19.62
CA GLY A 69 -7.51 -5.54 20.62
C GLY A 69 -8.81 -4.83 20.99
N ILE A 70 -9.33 -3.98 20.09
CA ILE A 70 -10.60 -3.27 20.26
C ILE A 70 -11.68 -3.88 19.37
N PRO A 71 -12.97 -3.82 19.76
CA PRO A 71 -14.05 -4.32 18.93
C PRO A 71 -14.07 -3.66 17.54
N TRP A 72 -14.31 -4.47 16.51
CA TRP A 72 -14.29 -4.06 15.10
C TRP A 72 -15.14 -2.84 14.78
N GLU A 73 -16.34 -2.71 15.36
CA GLU A 73 -17.21 -1.55 15.13
C GLU A 73 -16.62 -0.24 15.68
N ILE A 74 -15.89 -0.32 16.81
CA ILE A 74 -15.17 0.84 17.36
C ILE A 74 -13.95 1.17 16.48
N ALA A 75 -13.23 0.16 16.01
CA ALA A 75 -12.11 0.35 15.08
C ALA A 75 -12.56 1.05 13.79
N LYS A 76 -13.67 0.61 13.17
CA LYS A 76 -14.26 1.26 11.98
C LYS A 76 -14.55 2.73 12.20
N LEU A 77 -15.19 3.09 13.33
CA LEU A 77 -15.49 4.48 13.67
C LEU A 77 -14.20 5.29 13.81
N GLY A 78 -13.20 4.73 14.49
CA GLY A 78 -11.87 5.31 14.65
C GLY A 78 -11.17 5.55 13.31
N VAL A 79 -11.19 4.57 12.39
CA VAL A 79 -10.60 4.70 11.05
C VAL A 79 -11.33 5.75 10.23
N ARG A 80 -12.68 5.73 10.21
CA ARG A 80 -13.49 6.66 9.42
C ARG A 80 -13.22 8.11 9.78
N GLN A 81 -13.04 8.41 11.07
CA GLN A 81 -12.78 9.78 11.53
C GLN A 81 -11.27 10.11 11.53
N GLY A 82 -10.45 9.18 12.00
CA GLY A 82 -9.01 9.38 12.23
C GLY A 82 -8.20 9.41 10.93
N MET A 83 -8.47 8.51 9.98
CA MET A 83 -7.71 8.43 8.72
C MET A 83 -7.87 9.72 7.91
N TRP A 84 -9.08 10.28 7.84
CA TRP A 84 -9.30 11.54 7.15
C TRP A 84 -8.54 12.70 7.81
N GLY A 85 -8.42 12.69 9.15
CA GLY A 85 -7.57 13.63 9.88
C GLY A 85 -6.09 13.53 9.49
N ALA A 86 -5.59 12.31 9.26
CA ALA A 86 -4.23 12.09 8.76
C ALA A 86 -4.06 12.59 7.32
N VAL A 87 -4.99 12.24 6.42
CA VAL A 87 -4.97 12.67 5.00
C VAL A 87 -4.95 14.19 4.89
N LYS A 88 -5.80 14.90 5.66
CA LYS A 88 -5.83 16.37 5.68
C LYS A 88 -4.51 17.03 6.10
N LYS A 89 -3.65 16.33 6.86
CA LYS A 89 -2.35 16.85 7.31
C LYS A 89 -1.24 16.66 6.28
N ILE A 90 -1.42 15.80 5.28
CA ILE A 90 -0.39 15.50 4.26
C ILE A 90 -0.04 16.76 3.47
N GLU A 91 -1.04 17.48 2.95
CA GLU A 91 -0.80 18.64 2.09
C GLU A 91 -0.12 19.81 2.85
N PRO A 92 -0.62 20.26 4.02
CA PRO A 92 0.10 21.27 4.80
C PRO A 92 1.53 20.84 5.17
N GLY A 93 1.73 19.56 5.51
CA GLY A 93 3.04 19.00 5.80
C GLY A 93 3.99 19.04 4.59
N LEU A 94 3.49 18.70 3.40
CA LEU A 94 4.25 18.79 2.16
C LEU A 94 4.64 20.24 1.84
N ARG A 95 3.71 21.19 2.00
CA ARG A 95 4.00 22.62 1.78
C ARG A 95 5.03 23.17 2.75
N LEU A 96 4.96 22.79 4.02
CA LEU A 96 5.97 23.15 5.00
C LEU A 96 7.34 22.56 4.62
N TYR A 97 7.38 21.28 4.25
CA TYR A 97 8.60 20.62 3.79
C TYR A 97 9.21 21.33 2.57
N GLN A 98 8.40 21.69 1.57
CA GLN A 98 8.86 22.43 0.40
C GLN A 98 9.48 23.79 0.77
N LYS A 99 8.84 24.55 1.67
CA LYS A 99 9.38 25.83 2.16
C LYS A 99 10.72 25.64 2.87
N GLU A 100 10.83 24.63 3.74
CA GLU A 100 12.08 24.30 4.43
C GLU A 100 13.20 23.91 3.45
N ARG A 101 12.88 23.17 2.38
CA ARG A 101 13.86 22.81 1.35
C ARG A 101 14.31 24.01 0.54
N ALA A 102 13.41 24.93 0.18
CA ALA A 102 13.75 26.19 -0.47
C ALA A 102 14.65 27.07 0.41
N ALA A 103 14.37 27.11 1.73
CA ALA A 103 15.17 27.83 2.72
C ALA A 103 16.48 27.11 3.11
N LYS A 104 16.78 25.94 2.51
CA LYS A 104 17.94 25.09 2.85
C LYS A 104 18.03 24.73 4.34
N ALA A 105 16.88 24.66 5.02
CA ALA A 105 16.83 24.27 6.42
C ALA A 105 17.30 22.81 6.59
N PRO A 106 17.89 22.45 7.76
CA PRO A 106 18.30 21.08 8.03
C PRO A 106 17.13 20.09 7.90
N LEU A 107 17.42 18.88 7.40
CA LEU A 107 16.44 17.81 7.32
C LEU A 107 16.08 17.32 8.74
N SER A 108 14.78 17.10 8.98
CA SER A 108 14.33 16.37 10.17
C SER A 108 14.90 14.95 10.18
N ARG A 109 14.96 14.33 11.37
CA ARG A 109 15.43 12.93 11.49
C ARG A 109 14.64 11.99 10.58
N CYS A 110 13.31 12.14 10.52
CA CYS A 110 12.45 11.33 9.66
C CYS A 110 12.78 11.53 8.17
N ALA A 111 13.03 12.77 7.74
CA ALA A 111 13.39 13.07 6.36
C ALA A 111 14.77 12.49 5.99
N LYS A 112 15.78 12.60 6.86
CA LYS A 112 17.09 11.95 6.68
C LYS A 112 16.95 10.43 6.54
N MET A 113 16.17 9.82 7.43
CA MET A 113 15.90 8.38 7.39
C MET A 113 15.11 7.97 6.12
N ALA A 114 14.26 8.85 5.58
CA ALA A 114 13.54 8.59 4.33
C ALA A 114 14.43 8.56 3.08
N GLN A 115 15.59 9.24 3.11
CA GLN A 115 16.58 9.18 2.04
C GLN A 115 17.36 7.87 1.99
N ILE A 116 17.33 7.07 3.07
CA ILE A 116 17.96 5.75 3.11
C ILE A 116 16.98 4.75 2.47
N ASN A 117 17.13 4.53 1.16
CA ASN A 117 16.33 3.62 0.38
C ASN A 117 17.20 2.61 -0.40
N THR A 118 16.61 1.48 -0.76
CA THR A 118 17.22 0.48 -1.64
C THR A 118 16.72 0.71 -3.05
N LYS A 119 17.61 0.97 -4.00
CA LYS A 119 17.25 1.12 -5.42
C LYS A 119 17.13 -0.24 -6.08
N VAL A 120 16.03 -0.48 -6.77
CA VAL A 120 15.74 -1.73 -7.48
C VAL A 120 15.38 -1.40 -8.92
N SER A 121 16.03 -2.04 -9.90
CA SER A 121 15.74 -1.78 -11.31
C SER A 121 14.33 -2.28 -11.66
N ALA A 122 13.64 -1.52 -12.53
CA ALA A 122 12.32 -1.90 -13.00
C ALA A 122 12.36 -3.22 -13.80
N ASP A 123 13.45 -3.46 -14.54
CA ASP A 123 13.65 -4.68 -15.32
C ASP A 123 13.79 -5.90 -14.42
N TYR A 124 14.50 -5.77 -13.29
CA TYR A 124 14.60 -6.85 -12.30
C TYR A 124 13.24 -7.17 -11.67
N LEU A 125 12.43 -6.16 -11.35
CA LEU A 125 11.08 -6.41 -10.83
C LEU A 125 10.21 -7.12 -11.88
N ARG A 126 10.30 -6.71 -13.14
CA ARG A 126 9.56 -7.34 -14.25
C ARG A 126 10.00 -8.79 -14.47
N SER A 127 11.30 -9.08 -14.40
CA SER A 127 11.78 -10.45 -14.56
C SER A 127 11.29 -11.34 -13.42
N VAL A 128 11.32 -10.87 -12.18
CA VAL A 128 10.80 -11.62 -11.01
C VAL A 128 9.30 -11.87 -11.15
N GLU A 129 8.53 -10.87 -11.57
CA GLU A 129 7.09 -11.02 -11.79
C GLU A 129 6.79 -12.08 -12.85
N ASN A 130 7.52 -12.05 -13.98
CA ASN A 130 7.36 -13.02 -15.06
C ASN A 130 7.73 -14.44 -14.61
N SER A 131 8.84 -14.62 -13.90
CA SER A 131 9.23 -15.93 -13.36
C SER A 131 8.24 -16.48 -12.33
N THR A 132 7.59 -15.61 -11.57
CA THR A 132 6.58 -16.02 -10.58
C THR A 132 5.28 -16.46 -11.26
N LYS A 133 4.91 -15.84 -12.40
CA LYS A 133 3.76 -16.24 -13.21
C LYS A 133 3.96 -17.60 -13.86
N ASP A 134 5.14 -17.86 -14.42
CA ASP A 134 5.48 -19.18 -15.01
C ASP A 134 5.44 -20.31 -13.97
N SER A 135 5.76 -20.03 -12.71
CA SER A 135 5.78 -21.03 -11.64
C SER A 135 4.39 -21.38 -11.07
N MET A 136 3.33 -20.64 -11.41
CA MET A 136 1.96 -20.89 -10.93
C MET A 136 1.07 -21.63 -11.94
N GLU A 137 1.59 -22.01 -13.11
CA GLU A 137 0.82 -22.67 -14.17
C GLU A 137 0.81 -24.21 -14.15
N VAL A 138 1.37 -24.87 -13.14
CA VAL A 138 1.41 -26.35 -13.09
C VAL A 138 0.74 -26.91 -11.83
N GLU A 139 -0.10 -27.93 -12.07
CA GLU A 139 -0.87 -28.81 -11.15
C GLU A 139 -2.33 -28.43 -10.85
N ILE A 140 -3.20 -28.71 -11.83
CA ILE A 140 -4.49 -29.35 -11.53
C ILE A 140 -4.54 -30.63 -12.37
N SER A 141 -4.12 -31.74 -11.77
CA SER A 141 -4.34 -33.08 -12.32
C SER A 141 -5.73 -33.56 -11.90
N ASP A 142 -6.47 -34.05 -12.88
CA ASP A 142 -7.85 -34.51 -12.82
C ASP A 142 -8.03 -35.74 -11.91
N SER A 143 -8.98 -35.68 -10.97
CA SER A 143 -9.75 -36.85 -10.53
C SER A 143 -11.11 -36.44 -9.94
N ALA A 144 -12.14 -36.64 -10.76
CA ALA A 144 -13.58 -36.89 -10.50
C ALA A 144 -14.22 -36.46 -9.15
N GLU A 145 -15.14 -35.50 -9.18
CA GLU A 145 -16.61 -35.70 -9.24
C GLU A 145 -17.34 -34.33 -9.26
N LYS A 146 -18.40 -34.20 -10.07
CA LYS A 146 -19.27 -33.01 -10.24
C LYS A 146 -20.67 -33.37 -9.72
N PRO A 147 -21.49 -32.41 -9.20
CA PRO A 147 -22.16 -31.47 -10.11
C PRO A 147 -22.28 -30.00 -9.63
N VAL A 148 -22.20 -29.11 -10.63
CA VAL A 148 -22.98 -27.86 -10.86
C VAL A 148 -23.28 -26.95 -9.65
N GLY A 149 -22.87 -25.68 -9.57
CA GLY A 149 -22.26 -24.76 -10.52
C GLY A 149 -22.38 -23.34 -9.96
N ARG A 150 -21.24 -22.69 -9.71
CA ARG A 150 -21.05 -21.22 -9.71
C ARG A 150 -19.55 -20.97 -9.74
N ASN A 151 -19.03 -20.69 -10.92
CA ASN A 151 -17.62 -20.35 -11.14
C ASN A 151 -17.31 -19.04 -10.43
N ILE A 152 -16.63 -19.10 -9.29
CA ILE A 152 -16.00 -17.93 -8.67
C ILE A 152 -14.66 -17.74 -9.40
N PRO A 153 -14.47 -16.69 -10.21
CA PRO A 153 -13.17 -16.43 -10.81
C PRO A 153 -12.15 -16.16 -9.70
N LYS A 154 -11.02 -16.86 -9.82
CA LYS A 154 -9.96 -17.02 -8.84
C LYS A 154 -9.47 -15.66 -8.32
N ALA A 155 -9.62 -15.44 -7.01
CA ALA A 155 -9.10 -14.25 -6.33
C ALA A 155 -7.57 -14.30 -6.27
N LEU A 156 -6.92 -13.30 -6.85
CA LEU A 156 -5.46 -13.12 -6.80
C LEU A 156 -5.11 -12.34 -5.52
N ILE A 157 -4.47 -13.01 -4.55
CA ILE A 157 -3.97 -12.35 -3.35
C ILE A 157 -2.60 -11.77 -3.68
N VAL A 158 -2.58 -10.51 -4.11
CA VAL A 158 -1.37 -9.68 -4.12
C VAL A 158 -1.47 -8.73 -2.94
N GLY A 159 -0.63 -8.94 -1.93
CA GLY A 159 -0.35 -7.97 -0.85
C GLY A 159 -1.47 -6.99 -0.51
N GLY A 160 -2.60 -7.47 0.02
CA GLY A 160 -3.64 -6.62 0.63
C GLY A 160 -4.57 -5.83 -0.31
N ALA A 161 -4.51 -6.02 -1.63
CA ALA A 161 -5.44 -5.36 -2.57
C ALA A 161 -6.42 -6.35 -3.21
N LEU A 162 -7.72 -6.25 -2.88
CA LEU A 162 -8.79 -6.85 -3.68
C LEU A 162 -9.14 -5.89 -4.81
N VAL A 163 -8.59 -6.10 -6.00
CA VAL A 163 -9.05 -5.42 -7.22
C VAL A 163 -10.22 -6.23 -7.78
N LEU A 164 -11.44 -5.81 -7.47
CA LEU A 164 -12.65 -6.31 -8.13
C LEU A 164 -12.82 -5.56 -9.45
N ALA A 165 -12.40 -6.19 -10.56
CA ALA A 165 -12.76 -5.72 -11.89
C ALA A 165 -14.22 -6.15 -12.18
N CYS A 166 -15.18 -5.27 -11.89
CA CYS A 166 -16.55 -5.46 -12.37
C CYS A 166 -16.61 -5.02 -13.84
N SER A 167 -16.55 -5.97 -14.75
CA SER A 167 -17.00 -5.76 -16.13
C SER A 167 -18.52 -5.63 -16.13
N LEU A 168 -19.02 -4.40 -16.13
CA LEU A 168 -20.40 -4.09 -16.52
C LEU A 168 -20.50 -4.32 -18.03
N ASP A 169 -20.96 -5.51 -18.39
CA ASP A 169 -21.24 -5.86 -19.77
C ASP A 169 -22.37 -4.96 -20.29
N ARG A 170 -22.15 -4.31 -21.44
CA ARG A 170 -23.12 -3.46 -22.10
C ARG A 170 -24.22 -4.33 -22.71
N GLY A 171 -25.32 -4.49 -21.99
CA GLY A 171 -26.59 -4.97 -22.55
C GLY A 171 -27.39 -3.80 -23.14
N LEU A 172 -27.32 -3.65 -24.46
CA LEU A 172 -28.24 -2.88 -25.29
C LEU A 172 -29.65 -3.48 -25.14
N LEU A 173 -30.66 -2.71 -24.72
CA LEU A 173 -32.06 -3.01 -25.01
C LEU A 173 -32.90 -1.72 -25.08
N THR A 174 -33.69 -1.70 -26.14
CA THR A 174 -34.48 -0.63 -26.75
C THR A 174 -35.83 -0.39 -26.07
N LYS A 175 -36.33 0.85 -26.17
CA LYS A 175 -37.73 1.31 -26.26
C LYS A 175 -38.83 0.48 -25.54
N ALA A 176 -39.49 1.11 -24.57
CA ALA A 176 -40.93 1.43 -24.57
C ALA A 176 -41.21 2.45 -23.45
#